data_AF-A0AAE0KUP2-F1
#
_entry.id   AF-A0AAE0KUP2-F1
#
_cell.length_a   1.000
_cell.length_b   1.000
_cell.length_c   1.000
_cell.angle_alpha   90.00
_cell.angle_beta   90.00
_cell.angle_gamma   90.00
#
_symmetry.space_group_name_H-M   'P 1'
#
loop_
_entity.id
_entity.type
_entity.pdbx_description
1 polymer ?
#
loop_
_entity_poly.entity_id
_entity_poly.type
_entity_poly.pdbx_seq_one_letter_code
_entity_poly.pdbx_strand_id
1 'polypeptide(L)'
;LSRSCDQGHTWTEAEVSSVKNPDTKAHMLRWQMGDGRMGDGLLLAYNDHSSYKDVKCRKCRTKLTVSTSGDDGVTWKRLALVENAQQDLLRTHYPTILQVGCDRLVVIFSQAYACCAPKDAELGIRMATFKLAQE
;
A
#
# COMPACT_ATOMS: atom_id res chain seq x y z
N LEU A 1 -1.18 -6.90 -13.07
CA LEU A 1 -2.26 -7.63 -12.38
C LEU A 1 -2.57 -8.86 -13.19
N SER A 2 -2.93 -9.96 -12.55
CA SER A 2 -3.40 -11.18 -13.20
C SER A 2 -4.63 -11.66 -12.44
N ARG A 3 -5.54 -12.38 -13.11
CA ARG A 3 -6.80 -12.84 -12.55
C ARG A 3 -6.90 -14.35 -12.67
N SER A 4 -7.51 -14.97 -11.67
CA SER A 4 -7.97 -16.35 -11.72
C SER A 4 -9.50 -16.38 -11.60
N CYS A 5 -10.13 -17.26 -12.37
CA CYS A 5 -11.58 -17.52 -12.31
C CYS A 5 -11.88 -18.95 -11.80
N ASP A 6 -10.85 -19.68 -11.39
CA ASP A 6 -10.89 -21.11 -11.04
C ASP A 6 -10.18 -21.36 -9.70
N GLN A 7 -10.42 -20.49 -8.72
CA GLN A 7 -9.89 -20.63 -7.35
C GLN A 7 -8.35 -20.68 -7.27
N GLY A 8 -7.66 -20.09 -8.24
CA GLY A 8 -6.20 -19.99 -8.30
C GLY A 8 -5.51 -21.14 -9.03
N HIS A 9 -6.25 -22.05 -9.69
CA HIS A 9 -5.65 -23.13 -10.48
C HIS A 9 -4.94 -22.61 -11.73
N THR A 10 -5.56 -21.67 -12.44
CA THR A 10 -4.99 -20.98 -13.59
C THR A 10 -5.12 -19.48 -13.44
N TRP A 11 -4.25 -18.77 -14.16
CA TRP A 11 -4.12 -17.33 -14.09
C TRP A 11 -4.00 -16.78 -15.52
N THR A 12 -4.60 -15.62 -15.75
CA THR A 12 -4.38 -14.87 -16.99
C THR A 12 -2.92 -14.41 -17.07
N GLU A 13 -2.48 -14.01 -18.26
CA GLU A 13 -1.23 -13.25 -18.37
C GLU A 13 -1.26 -12.00 -17.48
N ALA A 14 -0.09 -11.60 -17.00
CA ALA A 14 0.04 -10.45 -16.12
C ALA A 14 0.06 -9.16 -16.95
N GLU A 15 -0.90 -8.27 -16.70
CA GLU A 15 -0.97 -6.96 -17.32
C GLU A 15 -0.19 -5.92 -16.50
N VAL A 16 0.36 -4.91 -17.17
CA VAL A 16 1.02 -3.78 -16.49
C VAL A 16 -0.04 -2.96 -15.74
N SER A 17 0.16 -2.78 -14.44
CA SER A 17 -0.72 -1.94 -13.63
C SER A 17 -0.41 -0.45 -13.79
N SER A 18 -1.42 0.40 -13.61
CA SER A 18 -1.26 1.85 -13.46
C SER A 18 -0.52 2.26 -12.18
N VAL A 19 -0.43 1.36 -11.20
CA VAL A 19 0.27 1.54 -9.92
C VAL A 19 1.79 1.66 -10.14
N LYS A 20 2.36 2.81 -9.81
CA LYS A 20 3.80 3.07 -9.87
C LYS A 20 4.46 2.74 -8.52
N ASN A 21 4.81 1.48 -8.32
CA ASN A 21 5.47 0.97 -7.10
C ASN A 21 6.96 0.65 -7.37
N PRO A 22 7.92 1.15 -6.58
CA PRO A 22 9.36 0.99 -6.81
C PRO A 22 9.91 -0.32 -6.22
N ASP A 23 9.27 -1.45 -6.51
CA ASP A 23 9.66 -2.79 -6.01
C ASP A 23 9.85 -2.85 -4.47
N THR A 24 8.76 -2.62 -3.76
CA THR A 24 8.72 -2.46 -2.28
C THR A 24 7.67 -3.31 -1.60
N LYS A 25 7.24 -4.37 -2.29
CA LYS A 25 5.97 -5.08 -2.05
C LYS A 25 4.76 -4.13 -2.22
N ALA A 26 3.61 -4.71 -2.48
CA ALA A 26 2.33 -4.06 -2.30
C ALA A 26 1.41 -5.07 -1.60
N HIS A 27 0.40 -4.59 -0.89
CA HIS A 27 -0.59 -5.45 -0.25
C HIS A 27 -1.99 -4.98 -0.58
N MET A 28 -2.83 -5.89 -1.03
CA MET A 28 -4.18 -5.62 -1.48
C MET A 28 -5.17 -6.49 -0.72
N LEU A 29 -6.32 -5.92 -0.36
CA LEU A 29 -7.45 -6.66 0.19
C LEU A 29 -8.76 -6.15 -0.38
N ARG A 30 -9.81 -6.96 -0.30
CA ARG A 30 -11.17 -6.54 -0.59
C ARG A 30 -11.79 -5.92 0.65
N TRP A 31 -12.43 -4.76 0.49
CA TRP A 31 -13.10 -4.02 1.55
C TRP A 31 -14.28 -4.82 2.12
N GLN A 32 -14.45 -4.81 3.44
CA GLN A 32 -15.62 -5.37 4.12
C GLN A 32 -16.57 -4.25 4.55
N MET A 33 -17.85 -4.40 4.27
CA MET A 33 -18.90 -3.45 4.60
C MET A 33 -19.31 -3.51 6.08
N GLY A 34 -20.04 -2.49 6.55
CA GLY A 34 -20.60 -2.34 7.90
C GLY A 34 -21.33 -3.56 8.49
N ASP A 35 -21.89 -4.39 7.63
CA ASP A 35 -22.68 -5.57 7.96
C ASP A 35 -21.90 -6.90 7.78
N GLY A 36 -20.58 -6.81 7.56
CA GLY A 36 -19.71 -7.97 7.36
C GLY A 36 -19.72 -8.55 5.94
N ARG A 37 -20.53 -8.00 5.01
CA ARG A 37 -20.47 -8.42 3.60
C ARG A 37 -19.18 -7.94 2.95
N MET A 38 -18.65 -8.70 1.99
CA MET A 38 -17.57 -8.20 1.14
C MET A 38 -18.13 -7.13 0.21
N GLY A 39 -17.51 -5.96 0.19
CA GLY A 39 -17.77 -4.92 -0.79
C GLY A 39 -17.04 -5.20 -2.11
N ASP A 40 -17.42 -4.46 -3.14
CA ASP A 40 -16.77 -4.56 -4.45
C ASP A 40 -15.44 -3.77 -4.50
N GLY A 41 -15.19 -2.92 -3.50
CA GLY A 41 -14.00 -2.10 -3.42
C GLY A 41 -12.74 -2.88 -3.04
N LEU A 42 -11.62 -2.52 -3.67
CA LEU A 42 -10.27 -2.96 -3.30
C LEU A 42 -9.55 -1.87 -2.53
N LEU A 43 -8.78 -2.27 -1.52
CA LEU A 43 -7.81 -1.43 -0.82
C LEU A 43 -6.40 -1.90 -1.17
N LEU A 44 -5.51 -0.96 -1.49
CA LEU A 44 -4.12 -1.24 -1.84
C LEU A 44 -3.18 -0.34 -1.05
N ALA A 45 -2.25 -0.96 -0.33
CA ALA A 45 -1.12 -0.28 0.30
C ALA A 45 0.14 -0.51 -0.52
N TYR A 46 0.80 0.57 -0.93
CA TYR A 46 2.00 0.55 -1.78
C TYR A 46 2.79 1.86 -1.65
N ASN A 47 4.02 1.88 -2.12
CA ASN A 47 4.82 3.10 -2.18
C ASN A 47 4.52 3.85 -3.48
N ASP A 48 3.74 4.92 -3.41
CA ASP A 48 3.25 5.65 -4.59
C ASP A 48 4.31 6.58 -5.18
N HIS A 49 4.93 6.12 -6.26
CA HIS A 49 5.97 6.83 -6.98
C HIS A 49 5.47 7.48 -8.27
N SER A 50 4.15 7.60 -8.48
CA SER A 50 3.54 8.23 -9.67
C SER A 50 4.01 9.66 -9.93
N SER A 51 4.33 10.40 -8.86
CA SER A 51 4.83 11.78 -8.93
C SER A 51 6.33 11.92 -9.25
N TYR A 52 7.09 10.84 -9.32
CA TYR A 52 8.52 10.89 -9.64
C TYR A 52 8.76 10.66 -11.14
N LYS A 53 9.43 11.61 -11.79
CA LYS A 53 9.83 11.50 -13.21
C LYS A 53 11.00 10.53 -13.41
N ASP A 54 11.97 10.56 -12.50
CA ASP A 54 13.12 9.64 -12.45
C ASP A 54 13.28 9.10 -11.03
N VAL A 55 13.04 7.80 -10.82
CA VAL A 55 13.28 7.17 -9.52
C VAL A 55 14.78 6.88 -9.38
N LYS A 56 15.59 7.93 -9.20
CA LYS A 56 16.97 7.75 -8.73
C LYS A 56 16.93 7.19 -7.31
N CYS A 57 17.81 6.23 -7.01
CA CYS A 57 17.73 5.35 -5.84
C CYS A 57 17.72 6.07 -4.46
N ARG A 58 18.06 7.37 -4.42
CA ARG A 58 18.01 8.20 -3.20
C ARG A 58 16.59 8.47 -2.67
N LYS A 59 15.53 8.36 -3.48
CA LYS A 59 14.14 8.52 -3.00
C LYS A 59 13.29 7.25 -3.10
N CYS A 60 13.93 6.10 -3.35
CA CYS A 60 13.26 4.81 -3.38
C CYS A 60 12.52 4.52 -2.07
N ARG A 61 11.42 3.77 -2.13
CA ARG A 61 10.71 3.25 -0.94
C ARG A 61 10.24 4.37 0.01
N THR A 62 9.58 5.39 -0.53
CA THR A 62 8.93 6.47 0.23
C THR A 62 7.46 6.59 -0.19
N LYS A 63 6.71 7.54 0.39
CA LYS A 63 5.29 7.79 0.04
C LYS A 63 4.40 6.55 0.17
N LEU A 64 4.47 5.88 1.33
CA LEU A 64 3.57 4.78 1.60
C LEU A 64 2.14 5.32 1.60
N THR A 65 1.32 4.79 0.70
CA THR A 65 0.01 5.30 0.35
C THR A 65 -0.98 4.15 0.40
N VAL A 66 -2.20 4.45 0.86
CA VAL A 66 -3.37 3.59 0.67
C VAL A 66 -4.25 4.21 -0.40
N SER A 67 -4.64 3.39 -1.37
CA SER A 67 -5.58 3.76 -2.44
C SER A 67 -6.75 2.77 -2.47
N THR A 68 -7.86 3.22 -3.05
CA THR A 68 -9.07 2.44 -3.29
C THR A 68 -9.30 2.26 -4.78
N SER A 69 -9.91 1.15 -5.16
CA SER A 69 -10.42 0.92 -6.52
C SER A 69 -11.85 0.38 -6.43
N GLY A 70 -12.75 0.90 -7.25
CA GLY A 70 -14.13 0.41 -7.41
C GLY A 70 -14.36 -0.33 -8.73
N ASP A 71 -13.30 -0.55 -9.50
CA ASP A 71 -13.32 -1.13 -10.86
C ASP A 71 -12.32 -2.28 -10.99
N ASP A 72 -12.25 -3.13 -9.95
CA ASP A 72 -11.37 -4.31 -9.88
C ASP A 72 -9.88 -4.03 -10.15
N GLY A 73 -9.40 -2.86 -9.76
CA GLY A 73 -7.99 -2.48 -9.82
C GLY A 73 -7.55 -1.83 -11.12
N VAL A 74 -8.49 -1.44 -11.99
CA VAL A 74 -8.21 -0.69 -13.23
C VAL A 74 -7.76 0.73 -12.90
N THR A 75 -8.54 1.44 -12.08
CA THR A 75 -8.20 2.78 -11.59
C THR A 75 -8.07 2.81 -10.07
N TRP A 76 -7.24 3.75 -9.58
CA TRP A 76 -6.90 3.87 -8.17
C TRP A 76 -7.07 5.31 -7.69
N LYS A 77 -7.88 5.52 -6.65
CA LYS A 77 -8.05 6.80 -5.97
C LYS A 77 -7.31 6.79 -4.64
N ARG A 78 -6.41 7.76 -4.43
CA ARG A 78 -5.70 7.90 -3.15
C ARG A 78 -6.70 8.11 -2.02
N LEU A 79 -6.61 7.28 -0.99
CA LEU A 79 -7.39 7.36 0.23
C LEU A 79 -6.59 8.07 1.34
N ALA A 80 -5.34 7.67 1.55
CA ALA A 80 -4.49 8.23 2.59
C ALA A 80 -3.00 8.16 2.23
N LEU A 81 -2.24 9.17 2.64
CA LEU A 81 -0.78 9.12 2.71
C LEU A 81 -0.40 8.65 4.12
N VAL A 82 0.12 7.45 4.24
CA VAL A 82 0.43 6.80 5.53
C VAL A 82 1.73 7.34 6.10
N GLU A 83 2.76 7.39 5.27
CA GLU A 83 4.08 7.84 5.66
C GLU A 83 4.71 8.60 4.50
N ASN A 84 5.27 9.75 4.83
CA ASN A 84 5.97 10.61 3.90
C ASN A 84 7.36 10.89 4.48
N ALA A 85 8.18 9.86 4.53
CA ALA A 85 9.58 9.99 4.91
C ALA A 85 10.27 10.98 3.95
N GLN A 86 10.37 12.24 4.39
CA GLN A 86 11.09 13.31 3.69
C GLN A 86 12.59 13.29 4.00
N GLN A 87 13.02 12.48 4.98
CA GLN A 87 14.43 12.30 5.28
C GLN A 87 15.09 11.46 4.19
N ASP A 88 16.19 11.97 3.64
CA ASP A 88 16.83 11.45 2.41
C ASP A 88 17.24 9.96 2.43
N LEU A 89 17.33 9.36 3.62
CA LEU A 89 17.77 7.98 3.80
C LEU A 89 16.74 7.07 4.48
N LEU A 90 15.66 7.61 5.04
CA LEU A 90 14.64 6.81 5.72
C LEU A 90 13.72 6.17 4.68
N ARG A 91 13.60 4.84 4.73
CA ARG A 91 12.83 4.02 3.81
C ARG A 91 11.64 3.42 4.52
N THR A 92 10.52 3.35 3.82
CA THR A 92 9.28 2.71 4.24
C THR A 92 8.94 1.62 3.24
N HIS A 93 8.77 0.39 3.69
CA HIS A 93 8.57 -0.75 2.79
C HIS A 93 7.74 -1.86 3.43
N TYR A 94 7.32 -2.79 2.58
CA TYR A 94 6.68 -4.05 2.94
C TYR A 94 5.39 -3.85 3.72
N PRO A 95 4.45 -3.03 3.20
CA PRO A 95 3.19 -2.81 3.88
C PRO A 95 2.37 -4.09 3.94
N THR A 96 1.55 -4.16 4.98
CA THR A 96 0.45 -5.11 5.15
C THR A 96 -0.74 -4.29 5.65
N ILE A 97 -1.90 -4.50 5.04
CA ILE A 97 -3.16 -3.88 5.47
C ILE A 97 -4.04 -4.93 6.10
N LEU A 98 -4.70 -4.53 7.19
CA LEU A 98 -5.70 -5.30 7.90
C LEU A 98 -6.90 -4.39 8.14
N GLN A 99 -8.08 -4.87 7.79
CA GLN A 99 -9.32 -4.25 8.22
C GLN A 99 -9.71 -4.81 9.58
N VAL A 100 -9.98 -3.93 10.55
CA VAL A 100 -10.39 -4.29 11.91
C VAL A 100 -11.82 -3.79 12.12
N GLY A 101 -12.75 -4.72 12.28
CA GLY A 101 -14.18 -4.39 12.23
C GLY A 101 -14.57 -3.79 10.88
N CYS A 102 -15.55 -2.89 10.87
CA CYS A 102 -16.09 -2.35 9.62
C CYS A 102 -15.67 -0.90 9.32
N ASP A 103 -14.90 -0.28 10.20
CA ASP A 103 -14.59 1.16 10.12
C ASP A 103 -13.11 1.49 10.33
N ARG A 104 -12.24 0.49 10.52
CA ARG A 104 -10.83 0.73 10.81
C ARG A 104 -9.91 -0.01 9.87
N LEU A 105 -8.93 0.72 9.35
CA LEU A 105 -7.81 0.17 8.60
C LEU A 105 -6.54 0.29 9.42
N VAL A 106 -5.79 -0.79 9.51
CA VAL A 106 -4.47 -0.85 10.11
C VAL A 106 -3.46 -1.11 8.99
N VAL A 107 -2.46 -0.24 8.86
CA VAL A 107 -1.34 -0.40 7.94
C VAL A 107 -0.09 -0.69 8.77
N ILE A 108 0.45 -1.89 8.63
CA ILE A 108 1.69 -2.32 9.27
C ILE A 108 2.79 -2.28 8.22
N PHE A 109 3.94 -1.69 8.53
CA PHE A 109 5.03 -1.55 7.56
C PHE A 109 6.38 -1.55 8.26
N SER A 110 7.45 -1.80 7.50
CA SER A 110 8.81 -1.70 8.00
C SER A 110 9.42 -0.35 7.67
N GLN A 111 10.23 0.17 8.58
CA GLN A 111 10.98 1.40 8.44
C GLN A 111 12.45 1.17 8.77
N ALA A 112 13.34 1.56 7.85
CA ALA A 112 14.78 1.36 7.96
C ALA A 112 15.54 2.45 7.19
N TYR A 113 16.77 2.78 7.61
CA TYR A 113 17.64 3.64 6.80
C TYR A 113 18.32 2.85 5.69
N ALA A 114 18.44 3.45 4.50
CA ALA A 114 19.19 2.85 3.39
C ALA A 114 20.69 2.69 3.71
N CYS A 115 21.23 3.61 4.50
CA CYS A 115 22.55 3.54 5.11
C CYS A 115 22.62 4.54 6.26
N CYS A 116 23.65 4.41 7.10
CA CYS A 116 24.04 5.47 8.05
C CYS A 116 22.90 5.95 8.95
N ALA A 117 22.19 5.02 9.58
CA ALA A 117 21.16 5.37 10.55
C ALA A 117 21.76 6.25 11.68
N PRO A 118 21.09 7.34 12.09
CA PRO A 118 21.44 8.05 13.31
C PRO A 118 21.55 7.09 14.50
N LYS A 119 22.43 7.41 15.45
CA LYS A 119 22.71 6.52 16.60
C LYS A 119 21.44 6.17 17.39
N ASP A 120 20.51 7.11 17.49
CA ASP A 120 19.25 6.98 18.22
C ASP A 120 18.05 6.85 17.26
N ALA A 121 18.29 6.43 16.02
CA ALA A 121 17.24 6.22 15.05
C ALA A 121 16.34 5.05 15.47
N GLU A 122 15.06 5.33 15.65
CA GLU A 122 14.09 4.26 15.82
C GLU A 122 13.80 3.59 14.46
N LEU A 123 13.99 2.28 14.39
CA LEU A 123 13.74 1.45 13.22
C LEU A 123 12.82 0.28 13.57
N GLY A 124 12.35 -0.43 12.54
CA GLY A 124 11.62 -1.68 12.70
C GLY A 124 10.21 -1.59 12.15
N ILE A 125 9.29 -2.32 12.79
CA ILE A 125 7.90 -2.40 12.36
C ILE A 125 7.11 -1.23 12.97
N ARG A 126 6.36 -0.56 12.11
CA ARG A 126 5.48 0.56 12.41
C ARG A 126 4.04 0.20 12.08
N MET A 127 3.13 0.92 12.71
CA MET A 127 1.69 0.76 12.51
C MET A 127 1.04 2.13 12.41
N ALA A 128 0.18 2.30 11.42
CA ALA A 128 -0.70 3.45 11.29
C ALA A 128 -2.15 2.97 11.24
N THR A 129 -3.04 3.71 11.88
CA THR A 129 -4.47 3.37 11.97
C THR A 129 -5.31 4.50 11.41
N PHE A 130 -6.29 4.16 10.58
CA PHE A 130 -7.20 5.11 9.96
C PHE A 130 -8.64 4.70 10.27
N LYS A 131 -9.49 5.68 10.59
CA LYS A 131 -10.94 5.46 10.56
C LYS A 131 -11.41 5.70 9.13
N LEU A 132 -12.18 4.76 8.61
CA LEU A 132 -12.81 4.85 7.31
C LEU A 132 -14.19 5.47 7.48
N ALA A 133 -14.50 6.45 6.64
CA ALA A 133 -15.81 7.06 6.63
C ALA A 133 -16.83 5.98 6.23
N GLN A 134 -17.89 5.84 7.02
CA GLN A 134 -19.06 5.06 6.62
C GLN A 134 -19.92 5.99 5.77
N GLU A 135 -20.12 5.64 4.51
CA GLU A 135 -21.17 6.25 3.67
C GLU A 135 -22.54 5.67 4.04
#